data_AF-A0A151SEL1-F1
#
_entry.id   AF-A0A151SEL1-F1
#
_cell.length_a   1.000
_cell.length_b   1.000
_cell.length_c   1.000
_cell.angle_alpha   90.00
_cell.angle_beta   90.00
_cell.angle_gamma   90.00
#
_symmetry.space_group_name_H-M   'P 1'
#
loop_
_entity.id
_entity.type
_entity.pdbx_description
1 polymer ?
#
loop_
_entity_poly.entity_id
_entity_poly.type
_entity_poly.pdbx_seq_one_letter_code
_entity_poly.pdbx_strand_id
1 'polypeptide(L)' 'MDQCCYLKNFGPSYIILLLYVDDMLVVRSNMDEINKLKAQLSEEFEMKDLGAAKHILGMNISRNY' A
#
# COMPACT_ATOMS: atom_id res chain seq x y z
N MET A 1 -14.49 -12.34 -6.50
CA MET A 1 -14.19 -11.68 -5.20
C MET A 1 -12.72 -11.92 -4.97
N ASP A 2 -11.90 -11.17 -5.68
CA ASP A 2 -10.49 -11.51 -5.88
C ASP A 2 -9.68 -10.47 -5.13
N GLN A 3 -9.28 -10.85 -3.92
CA GLN A 3 -8.34 -10.05 -3.14
C GLN A 3 -6.95 -10.33 -3.69
N CYS A 4 -6.39 -9.37 -4.40
CA CYS A 4 -5.05 -9.49 -4.99
C CYS A 4 -4.03 -8.88 -4.03
N CYS A 5 -3.19 -9.73 -3.43
CA CYS A 5 -2.05 -9.32 -2.63
C CYS A 5 -0.77 -9.45 -3.48
N TYR A 6 -0.09 -8.34 -3.68
CA TYR A 6 1.20 -8.28 -4.35
C TYR A 6 2.31 -8.03 -3.34
N LEU A 7 3.17 -9.04 -3.17
CA LEU A 7 4.40 -8.91 -2.39
C LEU A 7 5.56 -8.70 -3.36
N LYS A 8 6.36 -7.66 -3.15
CA LYS A 8 7.61 -7.48 -3.90
C LYS A 8 8.76 -7.28 -2.93
N ASN A 9 9.66 -8.24 -2.90
CA ASN A 9 10.88 -8.20 -2.09
C ASN A 9 12.01 -7.49 -2.84
N PHE A 10 12.65 -6.55 -2.17
CA PHE A 10 13.82 -5.78 -2.60
C PHE A 10 14.96 -6.02 -1.61
N GLY A 11 15.36 -7.28 -1.42
CA GLY A 11 16.43 -7.66 -0.48
C GLY A 11 16.11 -7.24 0.96
N PRO A 12 16.78 -6.21 1.53
CA PRO A 12 16.50 -5.72 2.88
C PRO A 12 15.15 -4.98 3.02
N SER A 13 14.47 -4.65 1.92
CA SER A 13 13.19 -3.93 1.93
C SER A 13 12.08 -4.73 1.25
N TYR A 14 10.84 -4.56 1.67
CA TYR A 14 9.67 -5.26 1.09
C TYR A 14 8.54 -4.27 0.79
N ILE A 15 7.77 -4.54 -0.27
CA ILE A 15 6.44 -3.95 -0.50
C ILE A 15 5.41 -5.02 -0.28
N ILE A 16 4.33 -4.59 0.34
CA ILE A 16 3.05 -5.26 0.30
C ILE A 16 2.08 -4.27 -0.33
N LEU A 17 1.49 -4.66 -1.44
CA LEU A 17 0.41 -3.93 -2.09
C LEU A 17 -0.83 -4.81 -1.99
N LEU A 18 -1.83 -4.36 -1.26
CA LEU A 18 -3.11 -5.02 -1.10
C LEU A 18 -4.15 -4.23 -1.89
N LEU A 19 -4.79 -4.89 -2.84
CA LEU A 19 -5.90 -4.34 -3.63
C LEU A 19 -7.19 -5.04 -3.21
N TYR A 20 -8.18 -4.24 -2.81
CA TYR A 20 -9.51 -4.71 -2.46
C TYR A 20 -10.58 -3.78 -3.03
N VAL A 21 -11.14 -4.15 -4.18
CA VAL A 21 -12.22 -3.42 -4.88
C VAL A 21 -11.93 -1.91 -5.02
N ASP A 22 -12.38 -1.09 -4.08
CA ASP A 22 -12.20 0.37 -4.05
C ASP A 22 -11.01 0.84 -3.21
N ASP A 23 -10.47 -0.02 -2.34
CA ASP A 23 -9.39 0.29 -1.41
C ASP A 23 -8.06 -0.30 -1.88
N MET A 24 -7.01 0.51 -1.81
CA MET A 24 -5.64 0.06 -2.01
C MET A 24 -4.77 0.42 -0.81
N LEU A 25 -4.07 -0.58 -0.28
CA LEU A 25 -3.10 -0.40 0.80
C LEU A 25 -1.69 -0.69 0.32
N VAL A 26 -0.80 0.27 0.54
CA VAL A 26 0.64 0.14 0.31
C VAL A 26 1.36 0.08 1.65
N VAL A 27 2.08 -1.01 1.90
CA VAL A 27 2.96 -1.18 3.08
C VAL A 27 4.39 -1.38 2.59
N ARG A 28 5.32 -0.65 3.18
CA ARG A 28 6.74 -0.66 2.81
C ARG A 28 7.60 -0.25 3.99
N SER A 29 8.85 -0.72 3.98
CA SER A 29 9.89 -0.35 4.94
C SER A 29 10.56 0.99 4.63
N ASN A 30 10.59 1.43 3.37
CA ASN A 30 11.23 2.68 2.93
C ASN A 30 10.19 3.66 2.35
N MET A 31 10.12 4.87 2.90
CA MET A 31 9.20 5.94 2.48
C MET A 31 9.48 6.46 1.07
N ASP A 32 10.74 6.49 0.63
CA ASP A 32 11.12 6.97 -0.70
C ASP A 32 10.48 6.11 -1.80
N GLU A 33 10.57 4.79 -1.60
CA GLU A 33 9.95 3.81 -2.51
C GLU A 33 8.42 3.81 -2.43
N ILE A 34 7.82 4.19 -1.28
CA ILE A 34 6.36 4.40 -1.18
C ILE A 34 5.95 5.56 -2.07
N ASN A 35 6.63 6.70 -1.96
CA ASN A 35 6.29 7.89 -2.74
C ASN A 35 6.43 7.63 -4.23
N LYS A 36 7.49 6.90 -4.64
CA LYS A 36 7.68 6.50 -6.02
C LYS A 36 6.56 5.58 -6.52
N LEU A 37 6.21 4.55 -5.75
CA LEU A 37 5.13 3.63 -6.11
C LEU A 37 3.78 4.33 -6.16
N LYS A 38 3.50 5.21 -5.17
CA LYS A 38 2.29 6.02 -5.09
C LYS A 38 2.18 6.98 -6.28
N ALA A 39 3.28 7.60 -6.70
CA ALA A 39 3.28 8.46 -7.88
C ALA A 39 2.95 7.67 -9.16
N GLN A 40 3.57 6.50 -9.35
CA GLN A 40 3.25 5.64 -10.49
C GLN A 40 1.80 5.17 -10.48
N LEU A 41 1.29 4.79 -9.32
CA LEU A 41 -0.08 4.33 -9.18
C LEU A 41 -1.09 5.48 -9.33
N SER A 42 -0.76 6.68 -8.87
CA SER A 42 -1.58 7.88 -9.04
C SER A 42 -1.60 8.40 -10.48
N GLU A 43 -0.66 7.98 -11.32
CA GLU A 43 -0.62 8.29 -12.75
C GLU A 43 -1.57 7.35 -13.53
N GLU A 44 -1.61 6.08 -13.15
CA GLU A 44 -2.44 5.05 -13.80
C GLU A 44 -3.86 4.95 -13.22
N PHE A 45 -4.04 5.31 -11.95
CA PHE A 45 -5.30 5.22 -11.21
C PHE A 45 -5.60 6.53 -10.50
N GLU A 46 -6.87 6.91 -10.48
CA GLU A 46 -7.32 8.08 -9.72
C GLU A 46 -7.29 7.78 -8.22
N MET A 47 -6.15 8.07 -7.58
CA MET A 47 -5.91 7.76 -6.18
C MET A 47 -6.13 8.96 -5.28
N LYS A 48 -6.98 8.77 -4.28
CA LYS A 48 -7.10 9.72 -3.17
C LYS A 48 -6.13 9.32 -2.07
N ASP A 49 -5.23 10.23 -1.71
CA ASP A 49 -4.38 10.00 -0.56
C ASP A 49 -5.21 10.08 0.73
N LEU A 50 -5.40 8.92 1.36
CA LEU A 50 -6.06 8.79 2.66
C LEU A 50 -5.09 8.96 3.84
N GLY A 51 -3.79 9.19 3.54
CA GLY A 51 -2.73 9.31 4.51
C GLY A 51 -2.29 7.95 5.07
N ALA A 52 -1.76 7.93 6.29
CA ALA A 52 -1.36 6.69 6.94
C ALA A 52 -2.57 5.78 7.14
N ALA A 53 -2.53 4.57 6.56
CA ALA A 53 -3.60 3.60 6.71
C ALA A 53 -3.75 3.20 8.18
N LYS A 54 -4.90 3.56 8.76
CA LYS A 54 -5.31 3.18 10.13
C LYS A 54 -6.26 1.98 10.12
N HIS A 55 -6.98 1.79 9.01
CA HIS A 55 -7.95 0.72 8.83
C HIS A 55 -7.91 0.20 7.40
N ILE A 56 -7.91 -1.11 7.21
CA ILE A 56 -8.22 -1.76 5.93
C ILE A 56 -9.15 -2.93 6.20
N LEU A 57 -10.21 -3.12 5.41
CA LEU A 57 -11.05 -4.33 5.49
C LEU A 57 -11.62 -4.62 6.90
N GLY A 58 -11.86 -3.58 7.71
CA GLY A 58 -12.26 -3.74 9.12
C GLY A 58 -11.13 -4.16 10.08
N MET A 59 -9.92 -4.38 9.58
CA MET A 59 -8.72 -4.60 10.38
C MET A 59 -8.08 -3.26 10.77
N ASN A 60 -7.75 -3.12 12.04
CA ASN A 60 -7.02 -1.97 12.57
C ASN A 60 -5.52 -2.19 12.33
N ILE A 61 -4.87 -1.26 11.65
CA ILE A 61 -3.42 -1.29 11.44
C ILE A 61 -2.76 -0.34 12.43
N SER A 62 -1.93 -0.89 13.31
CA SER A 62 -1.07 -0.14 14.22
C SER A 62 0.39 -0.35 13.83
N ARG A 63 1.07 0.74 13.45
CA ARG A 63 2.54 0.76 13.32
C ARG A 63 3.14 0.96 14.71
N ASN A 64 3.73 -0.08 15.29
CA ASN A 64 4.65 0.10 16.41
C ASN A 64 6.03 0.45 15.84
N TYR A 65 6.59 1.55 16.33
CA TYR A 65 7.91 2.07 15.95
C TYR A 65 9.00 1.44 16.81
#